data_AF-A0A536SET5-F1
#
_entry.id   AF-A0A536SET5-F1
#
_cell.length_a   1.000
_cell.length_b   1.000
_cell.length_c   1.000
_cell.angle_alpha   90.00
_cell.angle_beta   90.00
_cell.angle_gamma   90.00
#
_symmetry.space_group_name_H-M   'P 1'
#
loop_
_entity.id
_entity.type
_entity.pdbx_description
1 polymer ?
#
loop_
_entity_poly.entity_id
_entity_poly.type
_entity_poly.pdbx_seq_one_letter_code
_entity_poly.pdbx_strand_id
1 'polypeptide(L)'
;MSEFDEATKTLDFDAPNSYVGRSVTRPNARRLAQGRGQYVDDIVLPRTVHVAYVRSPHAHAKIVKIETKKAAAMPGVVRVV
;
A
#
# COMPACT_ATOMS: atom_id res chain seq x y z
N MET A 1 -32.24 -3.40 26.50
CA MET A 1 -30.78 -3.67 26.52
C MET A 1 -30.51 -5.15 26.78
N SER A 2 -31.24 -6.06 26.13
CA SER A 2 -31.15 -7.52 26.37
C SER A 2 -31.38 -8.39 25.13
N GLU A 3 -31.57 -7.81 23.94
CA GLU A 3 -31.79 -8.57 22.69
C GLU A 3 -30.50 -8.85 21.90
N PHE A 4 -29.39 -8.20 22.26
CA PHE A 4 -28.10 -8.44 21.60
C PHE A 4 -27.34 -9.67 22.13
N ASP A 5 -27.79 -10.25 23.25
CA ASP A 5 -27.10 -11.34 23.94
C ASP A 5 -27.56 -12.74 23.46
N GLU A 6 -28.70 -12.82 22.77
CA GLU A 6 -29.25 -14.10 22.29
C GLU A 6 -28.73 -14.48 20.89
N ALA A 7 -28.30 -13.49 20.09
CA ALA A 7 -27.79 -13.69 18.74
C ALA A 7 -26.32 -14.20 18.68
N THR A 8 -25.58 -14.15 19.78
CA THR A 8 -24.17 -14.59 19.87
C THR A 8 -24.03 -16.06 20.27
N LYS A 9 -25.11 -16.72 20.68
CA LYS A 9 -25.09 -18.10 21.22
C LYS A 9 -24.86 -19.20 20.17
N THR A 10 -24.88 -18.86 18.88
CA THR A 10 -24.69 -19.80 17.76
C THR A 10 -23.38 -19.62 17.01
N LEU A 11 -22.54 -18.64 17.38
CA LEU A 11 -21.19 -18.51 16.86
C LEU A 11 -20.26 -19.43 17.65
N ASP A 12 -20.44 -20.74 17.46
CA ASP A 12 -19.50 -21.74 17.94
C ASP A 12 -18.17 -21.57 17.19
N PHE A 13 -17.32 -20.71 17.74
CA PHE A 13 -15.94 -20.54 17.30
C PHE A 13 -15.11 -21.82 17.40
N ASP A 14 -15.66 -22.88 18.00
CA ASP A 14 -15.05 -24.20 18.10
C ASP A 14 -15.66 -25.26 17.15
N ALA A 15 -16.52 -24.83 16.21
CA ALA A 15 -17.02 -25.70 15.16
C ALA A 15 -15.86 -26.40 14.41
N PRO A 16 -16.02 -27.63 13.92
CA PRO A 16 -14.94 -28.43 13.35
C PRO A 16 -14.16 -27.75 12.19
N ASN A 17 -14.79 -26.77 11.51
CA ASN A 17 -14.17 -25.96 10.45
C ASN A 17 -13.96 -24.47 10.82
N SER A 18 -13.99 -24.12 12.11
CA SER A 18 -13.72 -22.76 12.56
C SER A 18 -12.23 -22.44 12.54
N TYR A 19 -11.90 -21.23 12.10
CA TYR A 19 -10.53 -20.68 12.07
C TYR A 19 -10.22 -19.80 13.29
N VAL A 20 -11.23 -19.43 14.08
CA VAL A 20 -11.08 -18.51 15.21
C VAL A 20 -10.43 -19.24 16.39
N GLY A 21 -9.43 -18.62 17.03
CA GLY A 21 -8.72 -19.20 18.18
C GLY A 21 -7.69 -20.28 17.85
N ARG A 22 -7.53 -20.68 16.59
CA ARG A 22 -6.58 -21.71 16.15
C ARG A 22 -5.32 -21.11 15.53
N SER A 23 -4.16 -21.73 15.81
CA SER A 23 -2.90 -21.38 15.16
C SER A 23 -2.86 -21.96 13.74
N VAL A 24 -3.43 -21.23 12.78
CA VAL A 24 -3.49 -21.63 11.38
C VAL A 24 -2.39 -20.94 10.56
N THR A 25 -1.82 -21.68 9.61
CA THR A 25 -0.79 -21.12 8.73
C THR A 25 -1.40 -20.06 7.82
N ARG A 26 -0.80 -18.86 7.81
CA ARG A 26 -1.27 -17.76 6.95
C ARG A 26 -1.12 -18.17 5.47
N PRO A 27 -2.19 -18.11 4.65
CA PRO A 27 -2.21 -18.63 3.27
C PRO A 27 -1.08 -18.11 2.34
N ASN A 28 -0.48 -16.96 2.64
CA ASN A 28 0.60 -16.36 1.84
C ASN A 28 1.96 -16.30 2.55
N ALA A 29 2.10 -16.78 3.79
CA ALA A 29 3.31 -16.58 4.59
C ALA A 29 4.56 -17.13 3.89
N ARG A 30 4.49 -18.34 3.33
CA ARG A 30 5.63 -18.98 2.67
C ARG A 30 6.13 -18.18 1.47
N ARG A 31 5.23 -17.73 0.59
CA ARG A 31 5.58 -16.96 -0.62
C ARG A 31 6.18 -15.60 -0.26
N LEU A 32 5.57 -14.90 0.70
CA LEU A 32 6.03 -13.58 1.15
C LEU A 32 7.39 -13.66 1.86
N ALA A 33 7.59 -14.65 2.72
CA ALA A 33 8.86 -14.87 3.42
C ALA A 33 10.02 -15.25 2.47
N GLN A 34 9.70 -15.77 1.29
CA GLN A 34 10.68 -16.11 0.25
C GLN A 34 11.00 -14.94 -0.70
N GLY A 35 10.49 -13.73 -0.44
CA GLY A 35 10.68 -12.59 -1.33
C GLY A 35 9.92 -12.72 -2.65
N ARG A 36 8.96 -13.64 -2.75
CA ARG A 36 8.12 -13.84 -3.94
C ARG A 36 6.81 -13.06 -3.85
N GLY A 37 6.76 -12.06 -2.97
CA GLY A 37 5.73 -11.02 -2.95
C GLY A 37 5.74 -10.27 -4.28
N GLN A 38 4.58 -9.76 -4.69
CA GLN A 38 4.53 -8.76 -5.75
C GLN A 38 3.72 -7.60 -5.19
N TYR A 39 4.36 -6.46 -5.13
CA TYR A 39 3.80 -5.21 -4.66
C TYR A 39 3.65 -4.24 -5.83
N VAL A 40 3.06 -3.07 -5.58
CA VAL A 40 2.72 -2.11 -6.64
C VAL A 40 3.98 -1.57 -7.34
N ASP A 41 5.07 -1.42 -6.61
CA ASP A 41 6.39 -1.01 -7.11
C ASP A 41 7.09 -2.07 -7.95
N ASP A 42 6.76 -3.35 -7.77
CA ASP A 42 7.28 -4.46 -8.58
C ASP A 42 6.61 -4.56 -9.97
N ILE A 43 5.54 -3.81 -10.22
CA ILE A 43 4.79 -3.86 -11.49
C ILE A 43 5.54 -3.05 -12.56
N VAL A 44 6.09 -3.75 -13.54
CA VAL A 44 6.73 -3.14 -14.72
C VAL A 44 5.81 -3.26 -15.94
N LEU A 45 5.43 -2.11 -16.51
CA LEU A 45 4.64 -2.02 -17.74
C LEU A 45 5.53 -1.52 -18.90
N PRO A 46 5.18 -1.81 -20.16
CA PRO A 46 5.88 -1.23 -21.29
C PRO A 46 5.85 0.30 -21.21
N ARG A 47 7.02 0.93 -21.39
CA ARG A 47 7.19 2.40 -21.37
C ARG A 47 6.88 3.07 -20.01
N THR A 48 6.99 2.36 -18.89
CA THR A 48 6.93 2.97 -17.55
C THR A 48 7.98 4.06 -17.41
N VAL A 49 7.58 5.21 -16.88
CA VAL A 49 8.47 6.31 -16.48
C VAL A 49 8.53 6.40 -14.96
N HIS A 50 9.67 6.82 -14.43
CA HIS A 50 9.82 7.07 -13.00
C HIS A 50 9.45 8.52 -12.66
N VAL A 51 8.85 8.73 -11.49
CA VAL A 51 8.49 10.05 -10.96
C VAL A 51 9.32 10.36 -9.73
N ALA A 52 9.75 11.62 -9.60
CA ALA A 52 10.38 12.15 -8.40
C ALA A 52 9.57 13.36 -7.91
N TYR A 53 9.26 13.40 -6.63
CA TYR A 53 8.47 14.47 -6.02
C TYR A 53 9.37 15.48 -5.33
N VAL A 54 9.28 16.74 -5.74
CA VAL A 54 9.86 17.87 -5.01
C VAL A 54 8.81 18.39 -4.03
N ARG A 55 9.07 18.25 -2.72
CA ARG A 55 8.17 18.70 -1.66
C ARG A 55 8.62 20.03 -1.08
N SER A 56 7.68 20.77 -0.49
CA SER A 56 8.00 21.99 0.23
C SER A 56 8.98 21.71 1.38
N PRO A 57 10.07 22.47 1.53
CA PRO A 57 10.93 22.40 2.71
C PRO A 57 10.34 23.16 3.91
N HIS A 58 9.28 23.94 3.69
CA HIS A 58 8.61 24.73 4.72
C HIS A 58 7.25 24.11 5.07
N ALA A 59 6.92 24.06 6.36
CA ALA A 59 5.64 23.55 6.84
C ALA A 59 4.45 24.40 6.37
N HIS A 60 4.63 25.73 6.28
CA HIS A 60 3.64 26.65 5.74
C HIS A 60 4.34 27.78 4.97
N ALA A 61 4.06 27.91 3.69
CA ALA A 61 4.59 28.95 2.83
C ALA A 61 3.68 29.16 1.61
N LYS A 62 3.74 30.36 1.02
CA LYS A 62 3.12 30.63 -0.27
C LYS A 62 4.10 30.27 -1.39
N ILE A 63 3.68 29.47 -2.35
CA ILE A 63 4.46 29.22 -3.57
C ILE A 63 4.39 30.48 -4.42
N VAL A 64 5.53 31.16 -4.59
CA VAL A 64 5.63 32.36 -5.43
C VAL A 64 6.06 32.02 -6.84
N LYS A 65 6.96 31.03 -6.99
CA LYS A 65 7.53 30.63 -8.28
C LYS A 65 8.01 29.19 -8.25
N ILE A 66 7.93 28.50 -9.40
CA ILE A 66 8.53 27.20 -9.64
C ILE A 66 9.37 27.31 -10.92
N GLU A 67 10.67 27.03 -10.83
CA GLU A 67 11.60 27.11 -11.95
C GLU A 67 11.98 25.71 -12.44
N THR A 68 11.46 25.30 -13.59
CA THR A 68 11.60 23.92 -14.09
C THR A 68 12.63 23.76 -15.19
N LYS A 69 13.16 24.85 -15.77
CA LYS A 69 14.01 24.82 -16.97
C LYS A 69 15.23 23.92 -16.84
N LYS A 70 15.94 23.99 -15.70
CA LYS A 70 17.13 23.17 -15.46
C LYS A 70 16.77 21.69 -15.38
N ALA A 71 15.73 21.35 -14.62
CA ALA A 71 15.27 19.96 -14.47
C ALA A 71 14.76 19.39 -15.80
N ALA A 72 13.97 20.16 -16.55
CA ALA A 72 13.45 19.75 -17.85
C ALA A 72 14.55 19.51 -18.90
N ALA A 73 15.72 20.14 -18.76
CA ALA A 73 16.86 19.96 -19.66
C ALA A 73 17.80 18.80 -19.25
N MET A 74 17.55 18.13 -18.11
CA MET A 74 18.40 17.04 -17.66
C MET A 74 18.18 15.78 -18.52
N PRO A 75 19.24 15.02 -18.81
CA PRO A 75 19.12 13.74 -19.52
C PRO A 75 18.14 12.79 -18.83
N GLY A 76 17.25 12.17 -19.60
CA GLY A 76 16.27 11.19 -19.12
C GLY A 76 15.00 11.78 -18.51
N VAL A 77 14.89 13.11 -18.35
CA VAL A 77 13.65 13.75 -17.91
C VAL A 77 12.66 13.81 -19.07
N VAL A 78 11.52 13.15 -18.91
CA VAL A 78 10.44 13.14 -19.92
C VAL A 78 9.58 14.40 -19.79
N ARG A 79 9.25 14.82 -18.56
CA ARG A 79 8.40 15.99 -18.29
C ARG A 79 8.53 16.47 -16.84
N VAL A 80 8.28 17.76 -16.63
CA VAL A 80 8.00 18.36 -15.30
C VAL A 80 6.55 18.85 -15.31
N VAL A 81 5.78 18.53 -14.28
CA VAL A 81 4.34 18.79 -14.17
C VAL A 81 4.03 19.51 -12.87
#